data_AF-A0A4U0FG29-F1
#
_entry.id   AF-A0A4U0FG29-F1
#
_cell.length_a   1.000
_cell.length_b   1.000
_cell.length_c   1.000
_cell.angle_alpha   90.00
_cell.angle_beta   90.00
_cell.angle_gamma   90.00
#
_symmetry.space_group_name_H-M   'P 1'
#
loop_
_entity.id
_entity.type
_entity.pdbx_description
1 polymer ?
#
loop_
_entity_poly.entity_id
_entity_poly.type
_entity_poly.pdbx_seq_one_letter_code
_entity_poly.pdbx_strand_id
1 'polypeptide(L)'
;MDYYRKLEFKFRITDLIDPKQDYHLWICSFSLALQDLLKTHKLLFELVDSDKFADFTFYFYKLGLGFVKESMDIIESCLMSSSRDKLNSIEFFKERHQEFFEMINNNQDYSFVKSVMDESRNKVFHYNNFHVRNDAKPIRNILIELEKEKLDTSLVISIDDPFSNDLRFAEDIQVNQLFMILEKRSNDKDISTNLNKISKVMADVISLLCIIIFDFVKENGNKPRIRKISYK
;
A
#
# COMPACT_ATOMS: atom_id res chain seq x y z
N MET A 1 12.09 29.66 -6.29
CA MET A 1 11.54 28.41 -6.86
C MET A 1 12.73 27.58 -7.27
N ASP A 2 13.14 26.64 -6.41
CA ASP A 2 14.23 25.73 -6.74
C ASP A 2 13.73 24.69 -7.73
N TYR A 3 14.46 24.54 -8.83
CA TYR A 3 14.17 23.60 -9.90
C TYR A 3 14.16 22.16 -9.36
N TYR A 4 13.06 21.43 -9.54
CA TYR A 4 13.04 19.97 -9.38
C TYR A 4 14.01 19.34 -10.38
N ARG A 5 15.24 19.03 -9.95
CA ARG A 5 16.25 18.37 -10.80
C ARG A 5 15.81 16.94 -11.07
N LYS A 6 15.47 16.64 -12.32
CA LYS A 6 15.23 15.26 -12.76
C LYS A 6 16.57 14.54 -12.96
N LEU A 7 16.79 13.46 -12.23
CA LEU A 7 17.91 12.54 -12.44
C LEU A 7 17.39 11.29 -13.14
N GLU A 8 18.02 10.91 -14.26
CA GLU A 8 17.68 9.70 -15.00
C GLU A 8 18.91 8.78 -15.04
N PHE A 9 18.75 7.54 -14.56
CA PHE A 9 19.79 6.52 -14.57
C PHE A 9 19.38 5.38 -15.51
N LYS A 10 20.26 5.02 -16.45
CA LYS A 10 20.09 3.84 -17.31
C LYS A 10 21.14 2.80 -17.01
N PHE A 11 20.69 1.61 -16.65
CA PHE A 11 21.53 0.47 -16.30
C PHE A 11 20.89 -0.83 -16.78
N ARG A 12 21.69 -1.89 -16.95
CA ARG A 12 21.14 -3.25 -17.04
C ARG A 12 20.90 -3.74 -15.62
N ILE A 13 19.80 -4.46 -15.38
CA ILE A 13 19.48 -4.99 -14.04
C ILE A 13 20.66 -5.78 -13.46
N THR A 14 21.32 -6.61 -14.27
CA THR A 14 22.51 -7.41 -13.87
C THR A 14 23.73 -6.57 -13.50
N ASP A 15 23.78 -5.29 -13.87
CA ASP A 15 24.87 -4.38 -13.50
C ASP A 15 24.65 -3.72 -12.13
N LEU A 16 23.42 -3.78 -11.61
CA LEU A 16 23.00 -3.14 -10.35
C LEU A 16 22.55 -4.17 -9.29
N ILE A 17 21.85 -5.22 -9.70
CA ILE A 17 21.25 -6.26 -8.86
C ILE A 17 22.10 -7.53 -8.95
N ASP A 18 22.58 -8.00 -7.80
CA ASP A 18 23.20 -9.31 -7.64
C ASP A 18 22.19 -10.26 -6.99
N PRO A 19 21.63 -11.24 -7.73
CA PRO A 19 20.60 -12.13 -7.21
C PRO A 19 21.10 -13.07 -6.10
N LYS A 20 22.43 -13.13 -5.87
CA LYS A 20 23.01 -13.90 -4.77
C LYS A 20 23.11 -13.10 -3.46
N GLN A 21 22.85 -11.80 -3.49
CA GLN A 21 22.87 -10.94 -2.31
C GLN A 21 21.45 -10.69 -1.81
N ASP A 22 21.16 -11.16 -0.60
CA ASP A 22 19.85 -11.03 0.05
C ASP A 22 19.32 -9.59 0.03
N TYR A 23 20.16 -8.61 0.40
CA TYR A 23 19.76 -7.20 0.38
C TYR A 23 19.36 -6.68 -1.01
N HIS A 24 19.97 -7.17 -2.10
CA HIS A 24 19.58 -6.76 -3.45
C HIS A 24 18.20 -7.32 -3.82
N LEU A 25 17.82 -8.49 -3.30
CA LEU A 25 16.48 -9.04 -3.44
C LEU A 25 15.46 -8.20 -2.66
N TRP A 26 15.81 -7.76 -1.45
CA TRP A 26 14.99 -6.80 -0.69
C TRP A 26 14.80 -5.48 -1.44
N ILE A 27 15.85 -4.94 -2.05
CA ILE A 27 15.76 -3.74 -2.90
C ILE A 27 14.80 -3.93 -4.07
N CYS A 28 14.79 -5.11 -4.71
CA CYS A 28 13.81 -5.43 -5.74
C CYS A 28 12.38 -5.42 -5.16
N SER A 29 12.15 -6.04 -4.01
CA SER A 29 10.85 -6.04 -3.33
C SER A 29 10.38 -4.63 -2.96
N PHE A 30 11.26 -3.80 -2.40
CA PHE A 30 10.97 -2.40 -2.11
C PHE A 30 10.67 -1.59 -3.37
N SER A 31 11.39 -1.85 -4.46
CA SER A 31 11.16 -1.17 -5.74
C SER A 31 9.81 -1.51 -6.36
N LEU A 32 9.39 -2.78 -6.26
CA LEU A 32 8.06 -3.22 -6.70
C LEU A 32 6.97 -2.56 -5.86
N ALA A 33 7.08 -2.63 -4.53
CA ALA A 33 6.15 -1.99 -3.60
C ALA A 33 6.03 -0.47 -3.81
N LEU A 34 7.16 0.20 -4.01
CA LEU A 34 7.21 1.64 -4.32
C LEU A 34 6.51 1.95 -5.64
N GLN A 35 6.78 1.16 -6.69
CA GLN A 35 6.17 1.38 -8.00
C GLN A 35 4.65 1.23 -7.96
N ASP A 36 4.15 0.24 -7.20
CA ASP A 36 2.73 0.01 -7.03
C ASP A 36 2.06 1.13 -6.24
N LEU A 37 2.69 1.59 -5.16
CA LEU A 37 2.24 2.76 -4.40
C LEU A 37 2.23 4.02 -5.26
N LEU A 38 3.29 4.31 -6.02
CA LEU A 38 3.37 5.48 -6.90
C LEU A 38 2.27 5.48 -7.97
N LYS A 39 2.04 4.33 -8.62
CA LYS A 39 0.97 4.20 -9.61
C LYS A 39 -0.41 4.38 -8.99
N THR A 40 -0.69 3.71 -7.88
CA THR A 40 -1.98 3.78 -7.20
C THR A 40 -2.23 5.18 -6.65
N HIS A 41 -1.22 5.83 -6.07
CA HIS A 41 -1.31 7.19 -5.57
C HIS A 41 -1.56 8.21 -6.71
N LYS A 42 -0.93 8.01 -7.88
CA LYS A 42 -1.20 8.85 -9.05
C LYS A 42 -2.63 8.70 -9.56
N LEU A 43 -3.13 7.46 -9.66
CA LEU A 43 -4.51 7.18 -10.07
C LEU A 43 -5.52 7.77 -9.08
N LEU A 44 -5.24 7.65 -7.78
CA LEU A 44 -6.02 8.28 -6.72
C LEU A 44 -6.13 9.79 -6.94
N PHE A 45 -5.00 10.46 -7.15
CA PHE A 45 -4.96 11.91 -7.36
C PHE A 45 -5.72 12.34 -8.62
N GLU A 46 -5.51 11.65 -9.74
CA GLU A 46 -6.20 11.93 -11.02
C GLU A 46 -7.73 11.74 -10.92
N LEU A 47 -8.20 10.85 -10.04
CA LEU A 47 -9.62 10.58 -9.85
C LEU A 47 -10.30 11.52 -8.86
N VAL A 48 -9.58 12.01 -7.84
CA VAL A 48 -10.06 13.09 -6.94
C VAL A 48 -10.42 14.33 -7.75
N ASP A 49 -9.67 14.60 -8.82
CA ASP A 49 -9.91 15.73 -9.73
C ASP A 49 -10.96 15.43 -10.83
N SER A 50 -11.65 14.29 -10.78
CA SER A 50 -12.62 13.87 -11.80
C SER A 50 -14.06 13.81 -11.27
N ASP A 51 -15.05 14.07 -12.14
CA ASP A 51 -16.48 13.96 -11.81
C ASP A 51 -16.93 12.51 -11.48
N LYS A 52 -16.04 11.53 -11.66
CA LYS A 52 -16.28 10.10 -11.37
C LYS A 52 -15.81 9.68 -9.97
N PHE A 53 -15.31 10.62 -9.17
CA PHE A 53 -14.73 10.33 -7.86
C PHE A 53 -15.66 9.51 -6.97
N ALA A 54 -16.94 9.87 -6.89
CA ALA A 54 -17.91 9.22 -6.01
C ALA A 54 -18.05 7.71 -6.25
N ASP A 55 -17.97 7.27 -7.51
CA ASP A 55 -18.20 5.87 -7.88
C ASP A 55 -16.99 4.98 -7.60
N PHE A 56 -15.78 5.54 -7.57
CA PHE A 56 -14.53 4.77 -7.45
C PHE A 56 -13.78 5.01 -6.13
N THR A 57 -14.20 6.00 -5.35
CA THR A 57 -13.55 6.39 -4.08
C THR A 57 -13.25 5.19 -3.18
N PHE A 58 -14.24 4.31 -3.01
CA PHE A 58 -14.11 3.13 -2.16
C PHE A 58 -13.08 2.12 -2.69
N TYR A 59 -13.08 1.88 -4.01
CA TYR A 59 -12.17 0.93 -4.65
C TYR A 59 -10.71 1.39 -4.53
N PHE A 60 -10.43 2.68 -4.73
CA PHE A 60 -9.07 3.18 -4.59
C PHE A 60 -8.62 3.32 -3.14
N TYR A 61 -9.53 3.65 -2.23
CA TYR A 61 -9.30 3.56 -0.79
C TYR A 61 -8.82 2.15 -0.40
N LYS A 62 -9.52 1.13 -0.90
CA LYS A 62 -9.22 -0.30 -0.70
C LYS A 62 -7.82 -0.67 -1.21
N LEU A 63 -7.50 -0.26 -2.43
CA LEU A 63 -6.19 -0.52 -3.05
C LEU A 63 -5.05 0.19 -2.31
N GLY A 64 -5.22 1.47 -1.99
CA GLY A 64 -4.22 2.28 -1.31
C GLY A 64 -3.80 1.65 0.03
N LEU A 65 -4.78 1.23 0.83
CA LEU A 65 -4.51 0.54 2.10
C LEU A 65 -3.78 -0.78 1.94
N GLY A 66 -4.17 -1.59 0.95
CA GLY A 66 -3.53 -2.87 0.75
C GLY A 66 -2.06 -2.72 0.31
N PHE A 67 -1.77 -1.75 -0.56
CA PHE A 67 -0.39 -1.43 -0.93
C PHE A 67 0.42 -0.83 0.22
N VAL A 68 -0.18 0.03 1.06
CA VAL A 68 0.48 0.53 2.29
C VAL A 68 0.84 -0.63 3.20
N LYS A 69 -0.12 -1.51 3.47
CA LYS A 69 0.09 -2.66 4.35
C LYS A 69 1.21 -3.55 3.83
N GLU A 70 1.18 -3.92 2.55
CA GLU A 70 2.18 -4.79 1.97
C GLU A 70 3.58 -4.16 1.99
N SER A 71 3.67 -2.88 1.66
CA SER A 71 4.92 -2.14 1.72
C SER A 71 5.51 -2.15 3.13
N MET A 72 4.68 -1.95 4.15
CA MET A 72 5.10 -2.03 5.54
C MET A 72 5.46 -3.47 5.97
N ASP A 73 4.67 -4.47 5.60
CA ASP A 73 4.98 -5.88 5.88
C ASP A 73 6.35 -6.27 5.27
N ILE A 74 6.70 -5.75 4.09
CA ILE A 74 8.02 -5.97 3.45
C ILE A 74 9.14 -5.27 4.25
N ILE A 75 8.94 -4.02 4.70
CA ILE A 75 9.91 -3.29 5.54
C ILE A 75 10.16 -4.04 6.84
N GLU A 76 9.10 -4.43 7.56
CA GLU A 76 9.20 -5.18 8.81
C GLU A 76 9.87 -6.54 8.61
N SER A 77 9.57 -7.23 7.51
CA SER A 77 10.22 -8.50 7.18
C SER A 77 11.73 -8.32 6.92
N CYS A 78 12.13 -7.25 6.25
CA CYS A 78 13.55 -6.93 6.07
C CYS A 78 14.23 -6.60 7.41
N LEU A 79 13.55 -5.86 8.30
CA LEU A 79 14.04 -5.56 9.65
C LEU A 79 14.19 -6.80 10.54
N MET A 80 13.49 -7.89 10.23
CA MET A 80 13.65 -9.19 10.90
C MET A 80 14.66 -10.13 10.21
N SER A 81 15.24 -9.71 9.09
CA SER A 81 16.17 -10.53 8.29
C SER A 81 17.64 -10.23 8.60
N SER A 82 18.56 -10.99 7.98
CA SER A 82 20.01 -10.69 7.98
C SER A 82 20.37 -9.34 7.36
N SER A 83 19.47 -8.75 6.58
CA SER A 83 19.66 -7.45 5.92
C SER A 83 19.28 -6.26 6.80
N ARG A 84 18.83 -6.49 8.04
CA ARG A 84 18.42 -5.45 9.01
C ARG A 84 19.47 -4.34 9.17
N ASP A 85 20.74 -4.71 9.34
CA ASP A 85 21.79 -3.74 9.67
C ASP A 85 22.06 -2.76 8.52
N LYS A 86 21.96 -3.23 7.27
CA LYS A 86 22.06 -2.37 6.08
C LYS A 86 20.90 -1.37 6.02
N LEU A 87 19.68 -1.83 6.29
CA LEU A 87 18.51 -0.96 6.30
C LEU A 87 18.62 0.10 7.42
N ASN A 88 19.11 -0.33 8.58
CA ASN A 88 19.32 0.51 9.76
C ASN A 88 20.48 1.50 9.66
N SER A 89 21.40 1.32 8.72
CA SER A 89 22.50 2.25 8.47
C SER A 89 22.13 3.40 7.53
N ILE A 90 20.97 3.32 6.87
CA ILE A 90 20.50 4.38 5.97
C ILE A 90 20.18 5.63 6.77
N GLU A 91 20.72 6.76 6.31
CA GLU A 91 20.53 8.07 6.93
C GLU A 91 19.02 8.40 7.05
N PHE A 92 18.59 8.86 8.22
CA PHE A 92 17.20 9.19 8.56
C PHE A 92 16.17 8.04 8.48
N PHE A 93 16.54 6.83 8.04
CA PHE A 93 15.58 5.73 7.91
C PHE A 93 14.94 5.37 9.26
N LYS A 94 15.75 5.15 10.30
CA LYS A 94 15.25 4.76 11.63
C LYS A 94 14.30 5.80 12.22
N GLU A 95 14.69 7.07 12.14
CA GLU A 95 13.89 8.19 12.64
C GLU A 95 12.54 8.23 11.93
N ARG A 96 12.52 8.23 10.60
CA ARG A 96 11.26 8.26 9.84
C ARG A 96 10.40 7.01 9.98
N HIS A 97 11.04 5.84 10.10
CA HIS A 97 10.32 4.59 10.36
C HIS A 97 9.66 4.64 11.74
N GLN A 98 10.35 5.17 12.74
CA GLN A 98 9.80 5.36 14.07
C GLN A 98 8.67 6.41 14.09
N GLU A 99 8.84 7.55 13.42
CA GLU A 99 7.78 8.56 13.27
C GLU A 99 6.51 7.97 12.63
N PHE A 100 6.68 7.19 11.56
CA PHE A 100 5.59 6.47 10.93
C PHE A 100 4.93 5.48 11.88
N PHE A 101 5.75 4.67 12.59
CA PHE A 101 5.26 3.69 13.55
C PHE A 101 4.46 4.35 14.67
N GLU A 102 4.94 5.48 15.20
CA GLU A 102 4.27 6.27 16.23
C GLU A 102 2.97 6.88 15.72
N MET A 103 2.97 7.43 14.49
CA MET A 103 1.76 7.94 13.85
C MET A 103 0.68 6.86 13.72
N ILE A 104 1.02 5.65 13.27
CA ILE A 104 0.02 4.59 13.08
C ILE A 104 -0.39 3.96 14.42
N ASN A 105 0.55 3.72 15.33
CA ASN A 105 0.29 2.92 16.53
C ASN A 105 -0.15 3.72 17.75
N ASN A 106 0.29 4.97 17.87
CA ASN A 106 0.15 5.76 19.09
C ASN A 106 -0.69 7.04 18.88
N ASN A 107 -1.01 7.43 17.64
CA ASN A 107 -1.89 8.56 17.36
C ASN A 107 -3.36 8.11 17.17
N GLN A 108 -4.25 8.61 18.03
CA GLN A 108 -5.69 8.30 17.96
C GLN A 108 -6.33 8.74 16.64
N ASP A 109 -5.82 9.78 15.99
CA ASP A 109 -6.34 10.28 14.72
C ASP A 109 -6.18 9.28 13.57
N TYR A 110 -5.20 8.37 13.69
CA TYR A 110 -4.88 7.31 12.72
C TYR A 110 -5.29 5.92 13.20
N SER A 111 -5.95 5.81 14.35
CA SER A 111 -6.47 4.54 14.89
C SER A 111 -7.36 3.80 13.88
N PHE A 112 -8.08 4.56 13.06
CA PHE A 112 -8.84 4.03 11.93
C PHE A 112 -7.94 3.39 10.87
N VAL A 113 -6.92 4.09 10.38
CA VAL A 113 -5.98 3.55 9.37
C VAL A 113 -5.29 2.29 9.89
N LYS A 114 -4.85 2.29 11.15
CA LYS A 114 -4.32 1.10 11.81
C LYS A 114 -5.31 -0.07 11.85
N SER A 115 -6.53 0.19 12.32
CA SER A 115 -7.57 -0.85 12.40
C SER A 115 -7.91 -1.40 11.02
N VAL A 116 -7.96 -0.55 10.00
CA VAL A 116 -8.15 -1.03 8.64
C VAL A 116 -6.92 -1.79 8.14
N MET A 117 -5.70 -1.35 8.38
CA MET A 117 -4.50 -2.14 8.03
C MET A 117 -4.47 -3.51 8.73
N ASP A 118 -4.95 -3.62 9.96
CA ASP A 118 -4.92 -4.87 10.73
C ASP A 118 -6.12 -5.79 10.43
N GLU A 119 -7.32 -5.22 10.30
CA GLU A 119 -8.59 -5.93 10.16
C GLU A 119 -9.02 -6.09 8.70
N SER A 120 -8.45 -5.32 7.76
CA SER A 120 -8.78 -5.43 6.35
C SER A 120 -8.33 -6.77 5.78
N ARG A 121 -9.25 -7.36 5.03
CA ARG A 121 -9.02 -8.53 4.16
C ARG A 121 -8.12 -8.17 2.96
N ASN A 122 -7.90 -6.88 2.70
CA ASN A 122 -7.16 -6.36 1.54
C ASN A 122 -5.65 -6.46 1.77
N LYS A 123 -5.11 -7.66 1.65
CA LYS A 123 -3.82 -7.79 0.98
C LYS A 123 -4.17 -7.85 -0.51
N VAL A 124 -3.80 -6.84 -1.29
CA VAL A 124 -4.03 -6.84 -2.74
C VAL A 124 -3.33 -8.07 -3.36
N PHE A 125 -2.23 -8.50 -2.74
CA PHE A 125 -1.48 -9.70 -3.08
C PHE A 125 -1.43 -10.64 -1.88
N HIS A 126 -1.98 -11.84 -2.06
CA HIS A 126 -2.08 -12.88 -1.03
C HIS A 126 -0.71 -13.50 -0.73
N TYR A 127 0.15 -12.80 0.00
CA TYR A 127 1.39 -13.39 0.48
C TYR A 127 1.22 -13.95 1.90
N ASN A 128 1.16 -15.29 1.95
CA ASN A 128 1.37 -16.21 3.06
C ASN A 128 0.64 -15.92 4.38
N ASN A 129 -0.62 -16.36 4.49
CA ASN A 129 -1.17 -16.87 5.77
C ASN A 129 -2.53 -17.61 5.63
N PHE A 130 -2.74 -18.37 4.56
CA PHE A 130 -4.00 -19.12 4.33
C PHE A 130 -4.32 -20.15 5.42
N HIS A 131 -3.34 -20.62 6.20
CA HIS A 131 -3.53 -21.70 7.17
C HIS A 131 -4.01 -21.25 8.56
N VAL A 132 -4.06 -19.94 8.86
CA VAL A 132 -4.37 -19.42 10.21
C VAL A 132 -5.64 -18.57 10.27
N ARG A 133 -6.19 -18.11 9.13
CA ARG A 133 -7.34 -17.19 9.09
C ARG A 133 -8.68 -17.93 8.97
N ASN A 134 -9.56 -17.79 9.97
CA ASN A 134 -10.97 -18.20 9.89
C ASN A 134 -11.84 -17.03 9.41
N ASP A 135 -11.85 -16.81 8.09
CA ASP A 135 -12.57 -15.71 7.44
C ASP A 135 -14.10 -15.84 7.54
N ALA A 136 -14.63 -17.02 7.88
CA ALA A 136 -16.07 -17.25 7.92
C ALA A 136 -16.79 -16.49 9.04
N LYS A 137 -16.12 -16.28 10.18
CA LYS A 137 -16.74 -15.64 11.36
C LYS A 137 -16.97 -14.13 11.16
N PRO A 138 -15.99 -13.32 10.68
CA PRO A 138 -16.24 -11.91 10.35
C PRO A 138 -17.27 -11.72 9.23
N ILE A 139 -17.22 -12.55 8.18
CA ILE A 139 -18.18 -12.48 7.05
C ILE A 139 -19.60 -12.73 7.52
N ARG A 140 -19.82 -13.72 8.41
CA ARG A 140 -21.15 -13.98 8.98
C ARG A 140 -21.76 -12.75 9.65
N ASN A 141 -20.97 -11.98 10.40
CA ASN A 141 -21.49 -10.79 11.08
C ASN A 141 -21.92 -9.71 10.10
N ILE A 142 -21.15 -9.52 9.01
CA ILE A 142 -21.49 -8.56 7.95
C ILE A 142 -22.77 -8.98 7.24
N LEU A 143 -22.89 -10.27 6.90
CA LEU A 143 -24.08 -10.81 6.24
C LEU A 143 -25.35 -10.62 7.09
N ILE A 144 -25.26 -10.77 8.42
CA ILE A 144 -26.38 -10.51 9.34
C ILE A 144 -26.80 -9.04 9.31
N GLU A 145 -25.86 -8.09 9.26
CA GLU A 145 -26.21 -6.67 9.16
C GLU A 145 -26.81 -6.33 7.79
N LEU A 146 -26.23 -6.85 6.71
CA LEU A 146 -26.77 -6.68 5.35
C LEU A 146 -28.19 -7.23 5.19
N GLU A 147 -28.48 -8.36 5.85
CA GLU A 147 -29.82 -8.95 5.89
C GLU A 147 -30.84 -8.03 6.58
N LYS A 148 -30.46 -7.38 7.69
CA LYS A 148 -31.32 -6.41 8.39
C LYS A 148 -31.62 -5.18 7.54
N GLU A 149 -30.62 -4.70 6.80
CA GLU A 149 -30.74 -3.55 5.89
C GLU A 149 -31.46 -3.90 4.58
N LYS A 150 -31.79 -5.18 4.36
CA LYS A 150 -32.43 -5.68 3.13
C LYS A 150 -31.68 -5.26 1.87
N LEU A 151 -30.35 -5.33 1.90
CA LEU A 151 -29.52 -4.98 0.76
C LEU A 151 -29.70 -6.00 -0.37
N ASP A 152 -30.15 -5.53 -1.53
CA ASP A 152 -30.14 -6.30 -2.77
C ASP A 152 -28.78 -6.15 -3.47
N THR A 153 -28.20 -7.26 -3.90
CA THR A 153 -26.92 -7.33 -4.60
C THR A 153 -26.98 -8.29 -5.78
N SER A 154 -25.90 -8.44 -6.55
CA SER A 154 -25.89 -9.25 -7.77
C SER A 154 -24.58 -9.99 -8.00
N LEU A 155 -24.64 -10.94 -8.94
CA LEU A 155 -23.49 -11.58 -9.54
C LEU A 155 -23.74 -11.73 -11.04
N VAL A 156 -22.72 -11.52 -11.85
CA VAL A 156 -22.71 -11.77 -13.29
C VAL A 156 -21.67 -12.85 -13.56
N ILE A 157 -22.09 -13.95 -14.17
CA ILE A 157 -21.19 -15.02 -14.63
C ILE A 157 -21.42 -15.22 -16.12
N SER A 158 -20.35 -15.03 -16.88
CA SER A 158 -20.22 -15.33 -18.28
C SER A 158 -19.28 -16.52 -18.44
N ILE A 159 -19.79 -17.56 -19.09
CA ILE A 159 -19.00 -18.77 -19.40
C ILE A 159 -18.07 -18.49 -20.59
N ASP A 160 -18.53 -17.68 -21.53
CA ASP A 160 -17.84 -17.39 -22.79
C ASP A 160 -16.81 -16.25 -22.65
N ASP A 161 -17.00 -15.37 -21.66
CA ASP A 161 -16.04 -14.31 -21.29
C ASP A 161 -15.87 -14.25 -19.76
N PRO A 162 -14.99 -15.07 -19.18
CA PRO A 162 -14.75 -15.06 -17.74
C PRO A 162 -14.22 -13.72 -17.20
N PHE A 163 -13.71 -12.83 -18.05
CA PHE A 163 -13.25 -11.50 -17.64
C PHE A 163 -14.40 -10.52 -17.47
N SER A 164 -15.58 -10.80 -18.01
CA SER A 164 -16.81 -10.03 -17.78
C SER A 164 -17.56 -10.47 -16.52
N ASN A 165 -17.02 -11.43 -15.76
CA ASN A 165 -17.60 -11.85 -14.49
C ASN A 165 -17.53 -10.72 -13.46
N ASP A 166 -18.62 -10.51 -12.74
CA ASP A 166 -18.76 -9.45 -11.74
C ASP A 166 -19.40 -10.03 -10.48
N LEU A 167 -18.73 -9.91 -9.33
CA LEU A 167 -19.17 -10.46 -8.05
C LEU A 167 -19.54 -9.33 -7.09
N ARG A 168 -20.50 -8.48 -7.48
CA ARG A 168 -20.90 -7.29 -6.71
C ARG A 168 -21.21 -7.59 -5.25
N PHE A 169 -21.81 -8.72 -4.94
CA PHE A 169 -22.06 -9.13 -3.54
C PHE A 169 -20.79 -9.22 -2.69
N ALA A 170 -19.67 -9.62 -3.28
CA ALA A 170 -18.39 -9.70 -2.59
C ALA A 170 -17.81 -8.29 -2.33
N GLU A 171 -18.05 -7.34 -3.23
CA GLU A 171 -17.71 -5.94 -3.04
C GLU A 171 -18.58 -5.33 -1.93
N ASP A 172 -19.89 -5.56 -1.95
CA ASP A 172 -20.83 -5.07 -0.94
C ASP A 172 -20.48 -5.57 0.47
N ILE A 173 -20.09 -6.84 0.62
CA ILE A 173 -19.61 -7.39 1.89
C ILE A 173 -18.34 -6.66 2.36
N GLN A 174 -17.40 -6.38 1.46
CA GLN A 174 -16.16 -5.70 1.80
C GLN A 174 -16.38 -4.22 2.13
N VAL A 175 -17.30 -3.57 1.43
CA VAL A 175 -17.77 -2.20 1.69
C VAL A 175 -18.36 -2.10 3.08
N ASN A 176 -19.28 -3.00 3.41
CA ASN A 176 -19.90 -3.02 4.71
C ASN A 176 -18.93 -3.39 5.83
N GLN A 177 -17.97 -4.29 5.58
CA GLN A 177 -16.89 -4.54 6.54
C GLN A 177 -16.12 -3.25 6.89
N LEU A 178 -15.79 -2.44 5.88
CA LEU A 178 -15.09 -1.18 6.09
C LEU A 178 -15.96 -0.15 6.83
N PHE A 179 -17.23 -0.03 6.47
CA PHE A 179 -18.17 0.85 7.18
C PHE A 179 -18.34 0.45 8.63
N MET A 180 -18.46 -0.85 8.93
CA MET A 180 -18.50 -1.33 10.31
C MET A 180 -17.22 -0.98 11.10
N ILE A 181 -16.05 -0.96 10.44
CA ILE A 181 -14.79 -0.51 11.06
C ILE A 181 -14.82 1.01 11.28
N LEU A 182 -15.29 1.79 10.30
CA LEU A 182 -15.48 3.25 10.38
C LEU A 182 -16.41 3.63 11.54
N GLU A 183 -17.58 3.00 11.63
CA GLU A 183 -18.62 3.29 12.62
C GLU A 183 -18.23 2.90 14.05
N LYS A 184 -17.45 1.82 14.22
CA LYS A 184 -17.00 1.37 15.55
C LYS A 184 -15.90 2.26 16.15
N ARG A 185 -15.17 3.02 15.34
CA ARG A 185 -13.86 3.57 15.74
C ARG A 185 -13.69 5.07 15.49
N SER A 186 -14.53 5.72 14.66
CA SER A 186 -14.39 7.15 14.38
C SER A 186 -15.52 7.96 15.02
N ASN A 187 -15.14 9.08 15.65
CA ASN A 187 -16.07 10.21 15.85
C ASN A 187 -16.25 10.99 14.53
N ASP A 188 -15.37 10.78 13.54
CA ASP A 188 -15.37 11.40 12.21
C ASP A 188 -15.97 10.46 11.16
N LYS A 189 -17.26 10.61 10.90
CA LYS A 189 -18.00 9.87 9.85
C LYS A 189 -17.63 10.30 8.42
N ASP A 190 -16.71 11.24 8.25
CA ASP A 190 -16.36 11.78 6.94
C ASP A 190 -15.34 10.90 6.21
N ILE A 191 -15.79 10.27 5.12
CA ILE A 191 -14.99 9.44 4.22
C ILE A 191 -13.83 10.26 3.60
N SER A 192 -14.04 11.56 3.32
CA SER A 192 -13.03 12.44 2.72
C SER A 192 -11.84 12.67 3.66
N THR A 193 -12.13 12.96 4.93
CA THR A 193 -11.11 13.06 5.99
C THR A 193 -10.30 11.77 6.14
N ASN A 194 -10.96 10.61 6.04
CA ASN A 194 -10.32 9.30 6.14
C ASN A 194 -9.45 8.96 4.90
N LEU A 195 -9.85 9.38 3.70
CA LEU A 195 -9.03 9.29 2.49
C LEU A 195 -7.77 10.14 2.58
N ASN A 196 -7.88 11.36 3.07
CA ASN A 196 -6.74 12.25 3.25
C ASN A 196 -5.72 11.64 4.24
N LYS A 197 -6.20 11.02 5.32
CA LYS A 197 -5.33 10.28 6.27
C LYS A 197 -4.58 9.15 5.58
N ILE A 198 -5.22 8.38 4.69
CA ILE A 198 -4.54 7.31 3.94
C ILE A 198 -3.60 7.84 2.90
N SER A 199 -3.96 8.89 2.17
CA SER A 199 -3.06 9.54 1.22
C SER A 199 -1.79 10.01 1.92
N LYS A 200 -1.91 10.60 3.11
CA LYS A 200 -0.76 10.98 3.92
C LYS A 200 0.10 9.77 4.33
N VAL A 201 -0.53 8.71 4.81
CA VAL A 201 0.17 7.45 5.16
C VAL A 201 0.86 6.84 3.94
N MET A 202 0.22 6.85 2.76
CA MET A 202 0.82 6.42 1.50
C MET A 202 2.05 7.26 1.15
N ALA A 203 1.96 8.59 1.28
CA ALA A 203 3.07 9.49 1.02
C ALA A 203 4.26 9.23 1.95
N ASP A 204 4.00 8.93 3.23
CA ASP A 204 5.05 8.61 4.21
C ASP A 204 5.74 7.27 3.89
N VAL A 205 4.99 6.24 3.48
CA VAL A 205 5.58 4.96 3.03
C VAL A 205 6.35 5.13 1.73
N ILE A 206 5.83 5.90 0.76
CA ILE A 206 6.55 6.25 -0.48
C ILE A 206 7.88 6.93 -0.13
N SER A 207 7.86 7.88 0.80
CA SER A 207 9.04 8.61 1.27
C SER A 207 10.08 7.67 1.89
N LEU A 208 9.65 6.74 2.75
CA LEU A 208 10.51 5.70 3.35
C LEU A 208 11.16 4.83 2.28
N LEU A 209 10.37 4.29 1.34
CA LEU A 209 10.88 3.43 0.27
C LEU A 209 11.82 4.21 -0.66
N CYS A 210 11.53 5.49 -0.96
CA CYS A 210 12.41 6.32 -1.77
C CYS A 210 13.78 6.52 -1.11
N ILE A 211 13.83 6.74 0.21
CA ILE A 211 15.11 6.83 0.93
C ILE A 211 15.93 5.55 0.77
N ILE A 212 15.29 4.38 0.95
CA ILE A 212 15.96 3.08 0.81
C ILE A 212 16.54 2.90 -0.60
N ILE A 213 15.71 3.15 -1.62
CA ILE A 213 16.12 2.98 -3.02
C ILE A 213 17.20 4.01 -3.42
N PHE A 214 17.08 5.26 -2.99
CA PHE A 214 18.08 6.28 -3.31
C PHE A 214 19.42 6.01 -2.65
N ASP A 215 19.44 5.55 -1.40
CA ASP A 215 20.67 5.17 -0.71
C ASP A 215 21.37 4.02 -1.44
N PHE A 216 20.64 2.96 -1.78
CA PHE A 216 21.16 1.86 -2.59
C PHE A 216 21.72 2.33 -3.95
N VAL A 217 21.00 3.21 -4.66
CA VAL A 217 21.48 3.77 -5.94
C VAL A 217 22.72 4.62 -5.73
N LYS A 218 22.81 5.41 -4.65
CA LYS A 218 23.99 6.24 -4.32
C LYS A 218 25.22 5.37 -4.05
N GLU A 219 25.10 4.32 -3.25
CA GLU A 219 26.17 3.35 -2.98
C GLU A 219 26.68 2.68 -4.26
N ASN A 220 25.79 2.40 -5.21
CA ASN A 220 26.11 1.72 -6.45
C ASN A 220 26.41 2.67 -7.62
N GLY A 221 26.10 3.97 -7.48
CA GLY A 221 26.10 5.01 -8.51
C GLY A 221 27.47 5.30 -9.14
N ASN A 222 28.53 5.13 -8.35
CA ASN A 222 29.92 5.30 -8.79
C ASN A 222 30.49 4.07 -9.51
N LYS A 223 29.72 2.98 -9.64
CA LYS A 223 30.16 1.81 -10.41
C LYS A 223 30.22 2.20 -11.89
N PRO A 224 31.30 1.86 -12.63
CA PRO A 224 31.53 2.28 -14.01
C PRO A 224 30.47 1.78 -15.03
N ARG A 225 29.44 1.05 -14.58
CA ARG A 225 28.41 0.40 -15.41
C ARG A 225 27.07 1.16 -15.46
N ILE A 226 26.89 2.24 -14.69
CA ILE A 226 25.66 3.06 -14.71
C ILE A 226 25.87 4.21 -15.71
N ARG A 227 25.07 4.25 -16.79
CA ARG A 227 25.25 5.22 -17.87
C ARG A 227 24.53 6.54 -17.56
N LYS A 228 25.36 7.58 -17.33
CA LYS A 228 25.20 9.05 -17.43
C LYS A 228 23.97 9.72 -16.79
N ILE A 229 24.25 10.61 -15.84
CA ILE A 229 23.36 11.62 -15.26
C ILE A 229 23.14 12.74 -16.30
N SER A 230 21.89 13.08 -16.60
CA SER A 230 21.54 14.30 -17.33
C SER A 230 20.67 15.21 -16.47
N TYR A 231 21.17 16.42 -16.20
CA TYR A 231 20.40 17.50 -15.57
C TYR A 231 19.60 18.23 -16.67
N LYS A 232 18.30 18.42 -16.47
CA LYS A 232 17.50 19.43 -17.19
C LYS A 232 17.06 20.48 -16.19
#